data_AF-A0A7C3BWJ3-F1
#
_entry.id   AF-A0A7C3BWJ3-F1
#
_cell.length_a   1.000
_cell.length_b   1.000
_cell.length_c   1.000
_cell.angle_alpha   90.00
_cell.angle_beta   90.00
_cell.angle_gamma   90.00
#
_symmetry.space_group_name_H-M   'P 1'
#
loop_
_entity.id
_entity.type
_entity.pdbx_description
1 polymer ?
#
loop_
_entity_poly.entity_id
_entity_poly.type
_entity_poly.pdbx_seq_one_letter_code
_entity_poly.pdbx_strand_id
1 'polypeptide(L)'
;MEEERLQLAMERISSDPALTGDLTDQEAILLLRWAEGEVVALVNATAELPEEIVWEQLAPKLCALRKKMRQLARVSAAQPDPLVALQSILGDSDKYALCVVNKKTK
;
A
#
# COMPACT_ATOMS: atom_id res chain seq x y z
N MET A 1 -13.02 4.43 -15.14
CA MET A 1 -13.61 3.51 -14.14
C MET A 1 -12.54 2.84 -13.28
N GLU A 2 -11.78 1.84 -13.73
CA GLU A 2 -10.81 1.14 -12.84
C GLU A 2 -9.55 1.96 -12.52
N GLU A 3 -9.00 2.67 -13.52
CA GLU A 3 -7.85 3.58 -13.33
C GLU A 3 -8.18 4.78 -12.42
N GLU A 4 -9.36 5.38 -12.54
CA GLU A 4 -9.80 6.48 -11.66
C GLU A 4 -10.00 6.01 -10.21
N ARG A 5 -10.50 4.79 -9.99
CA ARG A 5 -10.62 4.20 -8.64
C ARG A 5 -9.26 3.97 -8.01
N LEU A 6 -8.30 3.47 -8.79
CA LEU A 6 -6.92 3.29 -8.35
C LEU A 6 -6.29 4.63 -7.96
N GLN A 7 -6.45 5.64 -8.81
CA GLN A 7 -5.91 6.97 -8.57
C GLN A 7 -6.51 7.62 -7.30
N LEU A 8 -7.83 7.59 -7.13
CA LEU A 8 -8.50 8.09 -5.93
C LEU A 8 -8.11 7.31 -4.66
N ALA A 9 -7.92 6.00 -4.76
CA ALA A 9 -7.49 5.18 -3.62
C ALA A 9 -6.04 5.51 -3.20
N MET A 10 -5.16 5.72 -4.18
CA MET A 10 -3.78 6.15 -3.95
C MET A 10 -3.72 7.54 -3.32
N GLU A 11 -4.47 8.52 -3.85
CA GLU A 11 -4.55 9.87 -3.27
C GLU A 11 -5.04 9.85 -1.81
N ARG A 12 -6.02 9.00 -1.49
CA ARG A 12 -6.53 8.84 -0.12
C ARG A 12 -5.52 8.24 0.85
N ILE A 13 -4.53 7.51 0.34
CA ILE A 13 -3.45 6.95 1.14
C ILE A 13 -2.29 7.94 1.23
N SER A 14 -1.89 8.58 0.13
CA SER A 14 -0.76 9.52 0.12
C SER A 14 -1.05 10.86 0.82
N SER A 15 -2.32 11.26 0.92
CA SER A 15 -2.73 12.52 1.58
C SER A 15 -2.56 12.52 3.10
N ASP A 16 -2.09 11.42 3.70
CA ASP A 16 -1.90 11.30 5.14
C ASP A 16 -0.39 11.29 5.50
N PRO A 17 0.20 12.47 5.76
CA PRO A 17 1.63 12.59 6.06
C PRO A 17 2.05 11.88 7.35
N ALA A 18 1.10 11.51 8.22
CA ALA A 18 1.41 10.73 9.43
C ALA A 18 1.70 9.25 9.14
N LEU A 19 1.58 8.79 7.89
CA LEU A 19 1.90 7.41 7.51
C LEU A 19 3.39 7.12 7.44
N THR A 20 4.20 8.14 7.11
CA THR A 20 5.64 8.01 6.92
C THR A 20 6.45 8.96 7.78
N GLY A 21 5.80 9.76 8.64
CA GLY A 21 6.47 10.78 9.44
C GLY A 21 7.52 10.26 10.42
N ASP A 22 7.45 8.98 10.80
CA ASP A 22 8.41 8.32 11.68
C ASP A 22 9.56 7.64 10.90
N LEU A 23 9.58 7.74 9.56
CA LEU A 23 10.49 7.03 8.67
C LEU A 23 11.41 7.98 7.91
N THR A 24 12.58 7.48 7.51
CA THR A 24 13.43 8.16 6.53
C THR A 24 12.82 8.08 5.13
N ASP A 25 13.26 8.95 4.20
CA ASP A 25 12.76 8.96 2.82
C ASP A 25 12.84 7.57 2.15
N GLN A 26 13.91 6.83 2.40
CA GLN A 26 14.13 5.51 1.80
C GLN A 26 13.18 4.45 2.36
N GLU A 27 12.93 4.48 3.67
CA GLU A 27 11.96 3.62 4.35
C GLU A 27 10.51 3.95 3.95
N ALA A 28 10.20 5.24 3.84
CA ALA A 28 8.91 5.74 3.38
C ALA A 28 8.61 5.26 1.96
N ILE A 29 9.58 5.36 1.03
CA ILE A 29 9.43 4.86 -0.35
C ILE A 29 9.14 3.36 -0.37
N LEU A 30 9.83 2.57 0.45
CA LEU A 30 9.62 1.12 0.53
C LEU A 30 8.20 0.79 1.01
N LEU A 31 7.74 1.45 2.08
CA LEU A 31 6.41 1.25 2.63
C LEU A 31 5.30 1.70 1.67
N LEU A 32 5.51 2.80 0.94
CA LEU A 32 4.57 3.30 -0.06
C LEU A 32 4.45 2.34 -1.25
N ARG A 33 5.55 1.80 -1.77
CA ARG A 33 5.53 0.80 -2.86
C ARG A 33 4.78 -0.47 -2.46
N TRP A 34 4.98 -0.92 -1.22
CA TRP A 34 4.20 -2.04 -0.70
C TRP A 34 2.70 -1.71 -0.63
N ALA A 35 2.36 -0.51 -0.13
CA ALA A 35 0.97 -0.07 -0.05
C ALA A 35 0.31 0.06 -1.42
N GLU A 36 1.02 0.51 -2.46
CA GLU A 36 0.53 0.54 -3.83
C GLU A 36 0.11 -0.87 -4.31
N GLY A 37 0.94 -1.89 -4.05
CA GLY A 37 0.61 -3.29 -4.38
C GLY A 37 -0.66 -3.78 -3.67
N GLU A 38 -0.81 -3.46 -2.39
CA GLU A 38 -2.01 -3.78 -1.62
C GLU A 38 -3.26 -3.06 -2.16
N VAL A 39 -3.14 -1.79 -2.55
CA VAL A 39 -4.25 -1.03 -3.15
C VAL A 39 -4.68 -1.66 -4.47
N VAL A 40 -3.74 -2.01 -5.34
CA VAL A 40 -4.04 -2.71 -6.61
C VAL A 40 -4.78 -4.02 -6.33
N ALA A 41 -4.31 -4.81 -5.37
CA ALA A 41 -4.98 -6.05 -4.98
C ALA A 41 -6.40 -5.81 -4.45
N LEU A 42 -6.60 -4.76 -3.65
CA LEU A 42 -7.90 -4.37 -3.11
C LEU A 42 -8.86 -3.89 -4.21
N VAL A 43 -8.38 -3.07 -5.15
CA VAL A 43 -9.18 -2.59 -6.28
C VAL A 43 -9.58 -3.77 -7.17
N ASN A 44 -8.65 -4.64 -7.54
CA ASN A 44 -8.92 -5.84 -8.33
C ASN A 44 -9.92 -6.77 -7.64
N ALA A 45 -9.81 -6.96 -6.32
CA ALA A 45 -10.75 -7.77 -5.54
C ALA A 45 -12.17 -7.15 -5.46
N THR A 46 -12.34 -5.91 -5.90
CA THR A 46 -13.63 -5.21 -5.97
C THR A 46 -14.05 -4.86 -7.40
N ALA A 47 -13.31 -5.33 -8.42
CA ALA A 47 -13.56 -4.97 -9.81
C ALA A 47 -14.95 -5.40 -10.31
N GLU A 48 -15.44 -6.54 -9.83
CA GLU A 48 -16.74 -7.10 -10.20
C GLU A 48 -17.92 -6.55 -9.37
N LEU A 49 -17.65 -5.70 -8.37
CA LEU A 49 -18.70 -5.13 -7.54
C LEU A 49 -19.37 -3.93 -8.24
N PRO A 50 -20.70 -3.76 -8.07
CA PRO A 50 -21.42 -2.56 -8.46
C PRO A 50 -20.82 -1.31 -7.81
N GLU A 51 -20.74 -0.22 -8.57
CA GLU A 51 -20.13 1.04 -8.13
C GLU A 51 -20.73 1.58 -6.82
N GLU A 52 -22.04 1.37 -6.61
CA GLU A 52 -22.75 1.80 -5.40
C GLU A 52 -22.21 1.13 -4.12
N ILE A 53 -21.72 -0.11 -4.21
CA ILE A 53 -21.23 -0.88 -3.06
C ILE A 53 -19.70 -1.05 -3.02
N VAL A 54 -19.01 -0.74 -4.12
CA VAL A 54 -17.53 -0.78 -4.20
C VAL A 54 -16.93 0.06 -3.08
N TRP A 55 -17.38 1.30 -2.90
CA TRP A 55 -16.81 2.19 -1.90
C TRP A 55 -17.16 1.79 -0.47
N GLU A 56 -18.34 1.21 -0.23
CA GLU A 56 -18.73 0.66 1.07
C GLU A 56 -17.79 -0.48 1.49
N GLN A 57 -17.32 -1.27 0.53
CA GLN A 57 -16.38 -2.37 0.75
C GLN A 57 -14.91 -1.93 0.74
N LEU A 58 -14.56 -0.94 -0.08
CA LEU A 58 -13.17 -0.49 -0.29
C LEU A 58 -12.72 0.48 0.81
N ALA A 59 -13.56 1.42 1.24
CA ALA A 59 -13.23 2.40 2.27
C ALA A 59 -12.74 1.79 3.61
N PRO A 60 -13.40 0.77 4.20
CA PRO A 60 -12.91 0.15 5.42
C PRO A 60 -11.58 -0.59 5.21
N LYS A 61 -11.37 -1.21 4.04
CA LYS A 61 -10.10 -1.90 3.70
C LYS A 61 -8.95 -0.90 3.53
N LEU A 62 -9.19 0.24 2.89
CA LEU A 62 -8.21 1.34 2.79
C LEU A 62 -7.91 1.95 4.17
N CYS A 63 -8.89 2.01 5.08
CA CYS A 63 -8.67 2.44 6.46
C CYS A 63 -7.80 1.43 7.24
N ALA A 64 -8.06 0.14 7.08
CA ALA A 64 -7.26 -0.92 7.67
C ALA A 64 -5.82 -0.92 7.13
N LEU A 65 -5.64 -0.71 5.83
CA LEU A 65 -4.33 -0.58 5.20
C LEU A 65 -3.53 0.59 5.79
N ARG A 66 -4.14 1.77 5.93
CA ARG A 66 -3.50 2.92 6.59
C ARG A 66 -3.09 2.62 8.03
N LYS A 67 -3.93 1.94 8.81
CA LYS A 67 -3.57 1.51 10.18
C LYS A 67 -2.38 0.56 10.18
N LYS A 68 -2.36 -0.40 9.25
CA LYS A 68 -1.26 -1.35 9.08
C LYS A 68 0.04 -0.63 8.71
N MET A 69 0.00 0.30 7.76
CA MET A 69 1.16 1.13 7.39
C MET A 69 1.73 1.88 8.60
N ARG A 70 0.89 2.55 9.40
CA ARG A 70 1.36 3.24 10.62
C ARG A 70 1.98 2.27 11.64
N GLN A 71 1.40 1.09 11.80
CA GLN A 71 1.95 0.08 12.69
C GLN A 71 3.31 -0.41 12.20
N LEU A 72 3.45 -0.67 10.89
CA LEU A 72 4.72 -1.07 10.29
C LEU A 72 5.78 0.00 10.47
N ALA A 73 5.46 1.26 10.16
CA ALA A 73 6.36 2.40 10.32
C ALA A 73 6.87 2.54 11.77
N ARG A 74 5.96 2.42 12.75
CA ARG A 74 6.32 2.48 14.17
C ARG A 74 7.18 1.31 14.62
N VAL A 75 6.83 0.09 14.21
CA VAL A 75 7.57 -1.12 14.58
C VAL A 75 8.98 -1.07 14.00
N SER A 76 9.14 -0.64 12.75
CA SER A 76 10.45 -0.52 12.11
C SER A 76 11.28 0.61 12.69
N ALA A 77 10.69 1.79 12.91
CA ALA A 77 11.39 2.93 13.50
C ALA A 77 11.93 2.64 14.92
N ALA A 78 11.31 1.69 15.63
CA ALA A 78 11.78 1.23 16.95
C ALA A 78 12.94 0.22 16.88
N GLN A 79 13.32 -0.26 15.69
CA GLN A 79 14.44 -1.20 15.51
C GLN A 79 15.77 -0.46 15.28
N PRO A 80 16.91 -1.11 15.58
CA PRO A 80 18.23 -0.54 15.31
C PRO A 80 18.50 -0.28 13.83
N ASP A 81 17.87 -1.05 12.95
CA ASP A 81 17.91 -0.88 11.49
C ASP A 81 16.47 -0.91 10.94
N PRO A 82 15.81 0.26 10.82
CA PRO A 82 14.43 0.35 10.38
C PRO A 82 14.22 -0.15 8.95
N LEU A 83 15.21 0.01 8.07
CA LEU A 83 15.13 -0.43 6.68
C LEU A 83 15.14 -1.95 6.58
N VAL A 84 16.06 -2.62 7.28
CA VAL A 84 16.11 -4.10 7.34
C VAL A 84 14.88 -4.66 8.04
N ALA A 85 14.39 -3.99 9.09
CA ALA A 85 13.16 -4.38 9.76
C ALA A 85 11.94 -4.29 8.82
N LEU A 86 11.78 -3.18 8.09
CA LEU A 86 10.74 -3.06 7.06
C LEU A 86 10.90 -4.14 6.00
N GLN A 87 12.09 -4.33 5.45
CA GLN A 87 12.33 -5.37 4.45
C GLN A 87 12.03 -6.77 4.96
N SER A 88 12.29 -7.07 6.23
CA SER A 88 11.95 -8.37 6.83
C SER A 88 10.45 -8.54 7.01
N ILE A 89 9.74 -7.50 7.50
CA ILE A 89 8.29 -7.55 7.70
C ILE A 89 7.55 -7.59 6.36
N LEU A 90 8.06 -6.87 5.36
CA LEU A 90 7.51 -6.83 4.01
C LEU A 90 7.99 -8.01 3.13
N GLY A 91 9.12 -8.63 3.48
CA GLY A 91 9.79 -9.70 2.73
C GLY A 91 9.06 -11.04 2.75
N ASP A 92 8.11 -11.23 3.67
CA ASP A 92 7.12 -12.31 3.59
C ASP A 92 6.08 -12.08 2.47
N SER A 93 6.16 -10.93 1.80
CA SER A 93 5.26 -10.49 0.74
C SER A 93 5.93 -10.40 -0.62
N ASP A 94 6.75 -11.41 -0.96
CA ASP A 94 7.31 -11.70 -2.29
C ASP A 94 6.22 -11.91 -3.39
N LYS A 95 4.96 -11.60 -3.09
CA LYS A 95 3.81 -11.59 -3.99
C LYS A 95 3.70 -10.31 -4.83
N TYR A 96 4.31 -9.20 -4.40
CA TYR A 96 4.14 -7.90 -5.07
C TYR A 96 5.28 -7.49 -6.00
N ALA A 97 6.44 -8.17 -5.94
CA ALA A 97 7.56 -7.94 -6.85
C ALA A 97 7.25 -8.32 -8.31
N LEU A 98 6.21 -9.12 -8.54
CA LEU A 98 5.84 -9.61 -9.89
C LEU A 98 4.80 -8.74 -10.63
N CYS A 99 4.13 -7.79 -9.98
CA CYS A 99 3.08 -7.01 -10.64
C CYS A 99 3.58 -5.80 -11.45
N VAL A 100 4.82 -5.32 -11.26
CA VAL A 100 5.32 -4.12 -11.95
C VAL A 100 6.16 -4.46 -13.21
N VAL A 101 6.58 -5.71 -13.40
CA VAL A 101 7.56 -6.05 -14.46
C VAL A 101 6.94 -6.53 -15.79
N ASN A 102 5.60 -6.64 -15.92
CA ASN A 102 5.00 -7.20 -17.14
C ASN A 102 4.18 -6.22 -18.01
N LYS A 103 4.71 -5.02 -18.28
CA LYS A 103 4.27 -4.20 -19.42
C LYS A 103 5.45 -3.55 -20.16
N LYS A 104 6.14 -4.33 -20.99
CA LYS A 104 6.69 -3.97 -22.33
C LYS A 104 7.94 -4.78 -22.66
N THR A 105 7.74 -5.96 -23.25
CA THR A 105 8.67 -6.54 -24.22
C THR A 105 7.89 -7.42 -25.20
N LYS A 106 7.25 -6.79 -26.17
CA LYS A 106 7.39 -7.08 -27.61
C LYS A 106 6.50 -6.15 -28.42
#